data_AF-A0A5S9XMU0-F1
#
_entry.id   AF-A0A5S9XMU0-F1
#
_cell.length_a   1.000
_cell.length_b   1.000
_cell.length_c   1.000
_cell.angle_alpha   90.00
_cell.angle_beta   90.00
_cell.angle_gamma   90.00
#
_symmetry.space_group_name_H-M   'P 1'
#
loop_
_entity.id
_entity.type
_entity.pdbx_description
1 polymer ?
#
loop_
_entity_poly.entity_id
_entity_poly.type
_entity_poly.pdbx_seq_one_letter_code
_entity_poly.pdbx_strand_id
1 'polypeptide(L)'
;MLKRTDKWKSSHGSRIHQFGLVFVVGIFLVVVLLFCFSGKNQSTKMQLPKQISNNVKPELQSQPTLEIQNETQLIWTIPNSPKAVLFIAHGCHRKASDFWDKSSDCPQCTGLPEERILMRFALARKFAVLTVSSTGTCWTFGKEKTIVGSIIKSWVEKHKLERLPLVALGASSGGYFVSALATEMQFSSIVLMIAEGVFDQISISKQYPPTLFVHMPKDVYRQQKIREFLEGLRMEGIDAAEIECLDLPISPDFLADRIPGLDSDVSAKLFKLFRDKGFVDEKGYMKRDGRRTPWKQALSGYKISLEQSLITPVEEELNLAYAYHEMTSLQSDQIFSWFESHMS
;
A
#
# COMPACT_ATOMS: atom_id res chain seq x y z
N MET A 1 14.84 43.76 76.70
CA MET A 1 15.45 42.42 76.83
C MET A 1 14.44 41.35 76.45
N LEU A 2 14.95 40.26 75.91
CA LEU A 2 14.32 39.15 75.18
C LEU A 2 13.17 38.35 75.86
N LYS A 3 12.30 37.79 74.97
CA LYS A 3 11.66 36.44 74.96
C LYS A 3 10.55 36.14 76.00
N ARG A 4 9.48 35.37 75.74
CA ARG A 4 9.08 34.47 74.64
C ARG A 4 7.56 34.12 74.74
N THR A 5 6.85 34.26 73.63
CA THR A 5 5.85 33.38 72.97
C THR A 5 4.68 32.69 73.69
N ASP A 6 3.52 33.09 73.19
CA ASP A 6 2.23 32.44 72.90
C ASP A 6 2.14 30.92 72.70
N LYS A 7 0.93 30.42 73.04
CA LYS A 7 0.24 29.28 72.43
C LYS A 7 -1.21 29.68 72.16
N TRP A 8 -1.68 29.61 70.92
CA TRP A 8 -3.11 29.46 70.62
C TRP A 8 -3.32 28.57 69.39
N LYS A 9 -4.21 27.59 69.52
CA LYS A 9 -4.65 26.64 68.48
C LYS A 9 -5.66 27.30 67.54
N SER A 10 -5.51 27.16 66.22
CA SER A 10 -6.61 27.45 65.29
C SER A 10 -7.08 26.21 64.53
N SER A 11 -8.39 26.10 64.46
CA SER A 11 -9.21 25.13 63.72
C SER A 11 -9.31 25.57 62.27
N HIS A 12 -8.97 24.71 61.30
CA HIS A 12 -9.37 24.83 59.88
C HIS A 12 -9.29 23.46 59.19
N GLY A 13 -10.31 22.62 59.41
CA GLY A 13 -10.49 21.36 58.69
C GLY A 13 -11.93 21.23 58.25
N SER A 14 -12.27 21.67 57.03
CA SER A 14 -13.52 21.31 56.34
C SER A 14 -13.67 21.89 54.91
N ARG A 15 -12.83 22.84 54.45
CA ARG A 15 -13.02 23.46 53.11
C ARG A 15 -12.19 22.85 51.97
N ILE A 16 -11.18 22.04 52.26
CA ILE A 16 -10.25 21.51 51.23
C ILE A 16 -10.85 20.31 50.46
N HIS A 17 -11.74 19.52 51.10
CA HIS A 17 -12.32 18.34 50.46
C HIS A 17 -13.41 18.63 49.42
N GLN A 18 -14.14 19.74 49.54
CA GLN A 18 -15.18 20.10 48.56
C GLN A 18 -14.60 20.60 47.23
N PHE A 19 -13.48 21.34 47.26
CA PHE A 19 -12.81 21.77 46.03
C PHE A 19 -12.09 20.63 45.31
N GLY A 20 -11.49 19.69 46.06
CA GLY A 20 -10.87 18.50 45.47
C GLY A 20 -11.88 17.58 44.76
N LEU A 21 -13.06 17.38 45.33
CA LEU A 21 -14.08 16.50 44.74
C LEU A 21 -14.68 17.07 43.45
N VAL A 22 -14.95 18.39 43.41
CA VAL A 22 -15.49 19.06 42.21
C VAL A 22 -14.47 19.06 41.07
N PHE A 23 -13.18 19.22 41.38
CA PHE A 23 -12.12 19.21 40.37
C PHE A 23 -11.91 17.82 39.76
N VAL A 24 -11.98 16.76 40.57
CA VAL A 24 -11.86 15.36 40.09
C VAL A 24 -13.07 14.96 39.23
N VAL A 25 -14.29 15.34 39.62
CA VAL A 25 -15.50 15.06 38.82
C VAL A 25 -15.47 15.82 37.49
N GLY A 26 -14.98 17.07 37.50
CA GLY A 26 -14.80 17.86 36.28
C GLY A 26 -13.81 17.24 35.29
N ILE A 27 -12.66 16.76 35.78
CA ILE A 27 -11.67 16.07 34.93
C ILE A 27 -12.24 14.75 34.38
N PHE A 28 -12.96 13.99 35.21
CA PHE A 28 -13.56 12.72 34.78
C PHE A 28 -14.61 12.94 33.68
N LEU A 29 -15.43 14.00 33.79
CA LEU A 29 -16.40 14.36 32.75
C LEU A 29 -15.74 14.81 31.45
N VAL A 30 -14.62 15.55 31.52
CA VAL A 30 -13.86 15.96 30.33
C VAL A 30 -13.20 14.75 29.66
N VAL A 31 -12.64 13.80 30.42
CA VAL A 31 -12.06 12.56 29.88
C VAL A 31 -13.14 11.67 29.25
N VAL A 32 -14.31 11.54 29.88
CA VAL A 32 -15.44 10.81 29.30
C VAL A 32 -15.97 11.50 28.04
N LEU A 33 -16.07 12.83 28.01
CA LEU A 33 -16.45 13.56 26.81
C LEU A 33 -15.39 13.38 25.70
N LEU A 34 -14.10 13.47 26.01
CA LEU A 34 -13.03 13.19 25.04
C LEU A 34 -13.09 11.75 24.53
N PHE A 35 -13.40 10.76 25.37
CA PHE A 35 -13.61 9.37 24.94
C PHE A 35 -14.89 9.19 24.11
N CYS A 36 -15.98 9.87 24.46
CA CYS A 36 -17.25 9.84 23.71
C CYS A 36 -17.15 10.56 22.36
N PHE A 37 -16.28 11.57 22.22
CA PHE A 37 -16.04 12.28 20.96
C PHE A 37 -14.91 11.67 20.11
N SER A 38 -13.92 11.00 20.72
CA SER A 38 -12.89 10.22 20.00
C SER A 38 -13.39 8.87 19.48
N GLY A 39 -14.58 8.42 19.89
CA GLY A 39 -15.17 7.14 19.48
C GLY A 39 -15.90 7.13 18.14
N LYS A 40 -15.93 8.25 17.39
CA LYS A 40 -16.44 8.25 16.01
C LYS A 40 -15.34 7.86 15.04
N ASN A 41 -14.89 6.61 15.12
CA ASN A 41 -14.40 5.94 13.93
C ASN A 41 -15.57 5.91 12.95
N GLN A 42 -15.52 6.79 11.95
CA GLN A 42 -16.29 6.59 10.73
C GLN A 42 -15.84 5.26 10.15
N SER A 43 -16.51 4.19 10.55
CA SER A 43 -16.63 3.00 9.74
C SER A 43 -17.42 3.42 8.51
N THR A 44 -16.73 4.07 7.57
CA THR A 44 -17.16 4.12 6.19
C THR A 44 -17.26 2.66 5.79
N LYS A 45 -18.49 2.16 5.62
CA LYS A 45 -18.72 0.91 4.89
C LYS A 45 -17.95 1.08 3.59
N MET A 46 -16.79 0.45 3.48
CA MET A 46 -16.01 0.40 2.27
C MET A 46 -16.85 -0.45 1.31
N GLN A 47 -17.74 0.20 0.57
CA GLN A 47 -18.31 -0.40 -0.63
C GLN A 47 -17.09 -0.68 -1.50
N LEU A 48 -16.75 -1.97 -1.61
CA LEU A 48 -15.78 -2.45 -2.59
C LEU A 48 -16.14 -1.77 -3.91
N PRO A 49 -15.25 -1.00 -4.55
CA PRO A 49 -15.59 -0.29 -5.77
C PRO A 49 -15.84 -1.29 -6.90
N LYS A 50 -17.05 -1.87 -6.97
CA LYS A 50 -17.56 -2.56 -8.17
C LYS A 50 -17.49 -1.65 -9.39
N GLN A 51 -17.38 -0.33 -9.18
CA GLN A 51 -17.44 0.68 -10.23
C GLN A 51 -16.17 0.85 -11.05
N ILE A 52 -15.00 0.36 -10.63
CA ILE A 52 -13.75 0.59 -11.40
C ILE A 52 -13.39 -0.60 -12.29
N SER A 53 -14.05 -1.76 -12.08
CA SER A 53 -13.87 -2.93 -12.95
C SER A 53 -14.33 -2.68 -14.40
N ASN A 54 -15.36 -1.85 -14.65
CA ASN A 54 -15.98 -1.76 -15.97
C ASN A 54 -16.27 -0.36 -16.57
N ASN A 55 -16.07 0.75 -15.84
CA ASN A 55 -16.49 2.08 -16.31
C ASN A 55 -15.37 3.03 -16.77
N VAL A 56 -14.10 2.60 -16.76
CA VAL A 56 -13.07 3.35 -17.50
C VAL A 56 -13.27 3.03 -18.98
N LYS A 57 -13.95 3.92 -19.70
CA LYS A 57 -14.00 3.86 -21.16
C LYS A 57 -12.55 3.72 -21.66
N PRO A 58 -12.21 2.67 -22.43
CA PRO A 58 -10.89 2.50 -22.98
C PRO A 58 -10.70 3.57 -24.06
N GLU A 59 -10.31 4.77 -23.65
CA GLU A 59 -9.65 5.71 -24.54
C GLU A 59 -8.32 5.06 -24.93
N LEU A 60 -8.37 4.33 -26.05
CA LEU A 60 -7.26 3.78 -26.83
C LEU A 60 -6.04 3.44 -25.96
N GLN A 61 -6.11 2.31 -25.26
CA GLN A 61 -4.96 1.74 -24.54
C GLN A 61 -3.83 1.53 -25.54
N SER A 62 -2.88 2.47 -25.59
CA SER A 62 -1.59 2.23 -26.22
C SER A 62 -1.00 0.98 -25.57
N GLN A 63 -0.69 -0.03 -26.38
CA GLN A 63 -0.05 -1.23 -25.87
C GLN A 63 1.27 -0.87 -25.18
N PRO A 64 1.66 -1.60 -24.12
CA PRO A 64 2.92 -1.35 -23.45
C PRO A 64 4.08 -1.52 -24.42
N THR A 65 5.06 -0.63 -24.32
CA THR A 65 6.33 -0.79 -25.03
C THR A 65 7.30 -1.54 -24.15
N LEU A 66 7.86 -2.62 -24.69
CA LEU A 66 8.89 -3.42 -24.03
C LEU A 66 10.26 -3.08 -24.58
N GLU A 67 11.21 -2.81 -23.69
CA GLU A 67 12.59 -2.51 -24.03
C GLU A 67 13.54 -3.22 -23.05
N ILE A 68 14.77 -3.47 -23.50
CA ILE A 68 15.85 -4.01 -22.68
C ILE A 68 16.98 -3.00 -22.72
N GLN A 69 17.37 -2.50 -21.55
CA GLN A 69 18.47 -1.55 -21.39
C GLN A 69 19.39 -2.04 -20.28
N ASN A 70 20.70 -2.13 -20.53
CA ASN A 70 21.68 -2.64 -19.56
C ASN A 70 21.25 -4.00 -18.98
N GLU A 71 20.81 -4.93 -19.84
CA GLU A 71 20.31 -6.27 -19.47
C GLU A 71 19.05 -6.24 -18.56
N THR A 72 18.48 -5.06 -18.35
CA THR A 72 17.33 -4.85 -17.48
C THR A 72 16.09 -4.67 -18.34
N GLN A 73 15.05 -5.47 -18.06
CA GLN A 73 13.75 -5.33 -18.72
C GLN A 73 13.04 -4.09 -18.16
N LEU A 74 12.59 -3.22 -19.07
CA LEU A 74 11.73 -2.09 -18.76
C LEU A 74 10.50 -2.11 -19.67
N ILE A 75 9.35 -1.84 -19.07
CA ILE A 75 8.06 -1.82 -19.77
C ILE A 75 7.33 -0.55 -19.37
N TRP A 76 6.83 0.17 -20.37
CA TRP A 76 6.28 1.50 -20.15
C TRP A 76 5.11 1.82 -21.06
N THR A 77 4.34 2.84 -20.66
CA THR A 77 3.31 3.47 -21.49
C THR A 77 3.25 4.95 -21.17
N ILE A 78 3.20 5.80 -22.20
CA ILE A 78 3.06 7.25 -22.07
C ILE A 78 1.68 7.63 -22.61
N PRO A 79 0.74 8.08 -21.75
CA PRO A 79 -0.56 8.56 -22.23
C PRO A 79 -0.41 9.90 -22.95
N ASN A 80 -1.42 10.28 -23.75
CA ASN A 80 -1.48 11.62 -24.32
C ASN A 80 -1.51 12.68 -23.20
N SER A 81 -0.71 13.73 -23.36
CA SER A 81 -0.58 14.83 -22.39
C SER A 81 -0.29 14.34 -20.95
N PRO A 82 0.84 13.66 -20.74
CA PRO A 82 1.18 13.15 -19.41
C PRO A 82 1.42 14.31 -18.44
N LYS A 83 0.97 14.15 -17.20
CA LYS A 83 1.12 15.18 -16.14
C LYS A 83 2.28 14.90 -15.18
N ALA A 84 2.75 13.65 -15.13
CA ALA A 84 3.80 13.18 -14.24
C ALA A 84 4.43 11.90 -14.78
N VAL A 85 5.66 11.62 -14.36
CA VAL A 85 6.33 10.33 -14.57
C VAL A 85 6.19 9.50 -13.31
N LEU A 86 5.74 8.26 -13.45
CA LEU A 86 5.63 7.29 -12.35
C LEU A 86 6.58 6.12 -12.60
N PHE A 87 7.59 5.98 -11.73
CA PHE A 87 8.41 4.79 -11.64
C PHE A 87 7.80 3.77 -10.66
N ILE A 88 7.79 2.49 -11.02
CA ILE A 88 7.24 1.43 -10.17
C ILE A 88 8.24 0.28 -9.99
N ALA A 89 8.52 -0.03 -8.73
CA ALA A 89 9.39 -1.12 -8.30
C ALA A 89 8.58 -2.27 -7.68
N HIS A 90 8.73 -3.46 -8.25
CA HIS A 90 7.97 -4.65 -7.87
C HIS A 90 8.43 -5.28 -6.53
N GLY A 91 7.62 -6.17 -5.95
CA GLY A 91 8.01 -6.98 -4.79
C GLY A 91 8.87 -8.19 -5.14
N CYS A 92 9.36 -8.93 -4.14
CA CYS A 92 10.15 -10.14 -4.39
C CYS A 92 9.36 -11.17 -5.23
N HIS A 93 10.07 -11.92 -6.08
CA HIS A 93 9.50 -12.92 -7.00
C HIS A 93 8.52 -12.35 -8.03
N ARG A 94 8.44 -11.03 -8.18
CA ARG A 94 7.72 -10.32 -9.25
C ARG A 94 8.69 -9.76 -10.27
N LYS A 95 8.16 -9.13 -11.32
CA LYS A 95 8.92 -8.49 -12.40
C LYS A 95 8.05 -7.42 -13.08
N ALA A 96 8.67 -6.56 -13.92
CA ALA A 96 7.95 -5.52 -14.66
C ALA A 96 6.78 -6.07 -15.49
N SER A 97 6.94 -7.26 -16.08
CA SER A 97 5.90 -7.92 -16.90
C SER A 97 4.63 -8.30 -16.14
N ASP A 98 4.66 -8.29 -14.81
CA ASP A 98 3.49 -8.60 -13.99
C ASP A 98 2.47 -7.46 -13.95
N PHE A 99 2.90 -6.23 -14.23
CA PHE A 99 2.05 -5.04 -14.25
C PHE A 99 1.21 -4.87 -15.51
N TRP A 100 1.52 -5.61 -16.57
CA TRP A 100 0.95 -5.35 -17.88
C TRP A 100 0.16 -6.55 -18.36
N ASP A 101 -0.92 -6.28 -19.08
CA ASP A 101 -1.73 -7.33 -19.68
C ASP A 101 -0.95 -8.01 -20.82
N LYS A 102 -1.08 -9.33 -20.93
CA LYS A 102 -0.52 -10.07 -22.07
C LYS A 102 -1.07 -9.51 -23.39
N SER A 103 -0.18 -9.18 -24.31
CA SER A 103 -0.54 -8.66 -25.63
C SER A 103 0.41 -9.17 -26.73
N SER A 104 0.18 -8.75 -27.98
CA SER A 104 1.12 -9.02 -29.08
C SER A 104 2.49 -8.39 -28.83
N ASP A 105 2.50 -7.21 -28.20
CA ASP A 105 3.69 -6.40 -28.00
C ASP A 105 4.41 -6.78 -26.70
N CYS A 106 3.71 -7.45 -25.78
CA CYS A 106 4.30 -8.10 -24.61
C CYS A 106 3.72 -9.51 -24.37
N PRO A 107 4.14 -10.52 -25.15
CA PRO A 107 3.65 -11.89 -24.99
C PRO A 107 4.06 -12.55 -23.67
N GLN A 108 5.10 -12.05 -23.00
CA GLN A 108 5.59 -12.50 -21.69
C GLN A 108 4.92 -11.80 -20.50
N CYS A 109 4.10 -10.77 -20.76
CA CYS A 109 3.37 -10.09 -19.72
C CYS A 109 2.29 -11.02 -19.13
N THR A 110 2.09 -10.95 -17.82
CA THR A 110 1.17 -11.85 -17.09
C THR A 110 -0.08 -11.10 -16.64
N GLY A 111 0.05 -9.86 -16.19
CA GLY A 111 -1.05 -9.01 -15.75
C GLY A 111 -1.70 -9.54 -14.48
N LEU A 112 -0.93 -9.53 -13.39
CA LEU A 112 -1.41 -9.91 -12.06
C LEU A 112 -2.52 -8.95 -11.58
N PRO A 113 -3.48 -9.41 -10.76
CA PRO A 113 -4.70 -8.68 -10.46
C PRO A 113 -4.47 -7.25 -9.93
N GLU A 114 -3.61 -7.08 -8.92
CA GLU A 114 -3.41 -5.78 -8.29
C GLU A 114 -2.52 -4.88 -9.13
N GLU A 115 -1.46 -5.44 -9.69
CA GLU A 115 -0.46 -4.75 -10.50
C GLU A 115 -1.09 -4.16 -11.78
N ARG A 116 -1.91 -4.94 -12.50
CA ARG A 116 -2.58 -4.47 -13.73
C ARG A 116 -3.59 -3.37 -13.45
N ILE A 117 -4.31 -3.45 -12.32
CA ILE A 117 -5.31 -2.46 -11.96
C ILE A 117 -4.60 -1.15 -11.61
N LEU A 118 -3.49 -1.20 -10.85
CA LEU A 118 -2.66 -0.03 -10.58
C LEU A 118 -2.19 0.67 -11.88
N MET A 119 -1.82 -0.09 -12.92
CA MET A 119 -1.42 0.51 -14.21
C MET A 119 -2.60 1.25 -14.86
N ARG A 120 -3.79 0.65 -14.84
CA ARG A 120 -5.00 1.26 -15.40
C ARG A 120 -5.35 2.57 -14.69
N PHE A 121 -5.26 2.61 -13.36
CA PHE A 121 -5.47 3.84 -12.61
C PHE A 121 -4.43 4.91 -12.95
N ALA A 122 -3.14 4.55 -13.00
CA ALA A 122 -2.07 5.48 -13.35
C ALA A 122 -2.29 6.10 -14.73
N LEU A 123 -2.55 5.28 -15.74
CA LEU A 123 -2.78 5.72 -17.11
C LEU A 123 -4.06 6.55 -17.25
N ALA A 124 -5.14 6.15 -16.60
CA ALA A 124 -6.40 6.91 -16.57
C ALA A 124 -6.20 8.31 -15.96
N ARG A 125 -5.32 8.43 -14.96
CA ARG A 125 -4.93 9.70 -14.34
C ARG A 125 -3.79 10.43 -15.07
N LYS A 126 -3.44 9.99 -16.28
CA LYS A 126 -2.43 10.60 -17.18
C LYS A 126 -0.99 10.61 -16.61
N PHE A 127 -0.62 9.59 -15.85
CA PHE A 127 0.78 9.33 -15.51
C PHE A 127 1.48 8.59 -16.66
N ALA A 128 2.67 9.04 -17.04
CA ALA A 128 3.58 8.26 -17.86
C ALA A 128 4.26 7.20 -16.97
N VAL A 129 4.00 5.93 -17.24
CA VAL A 129 4.37 4.84 -16.32
C VAL A 129 5.57 4.07 -16.85
N LEU A 130 6.57 3.89 -15.98
CA LEU A 130 7.77 3.10 -16.22
C LEU A 130 7.89 2.02 -15.13
N THR A 131 7.86 0.75 -15.55
CA THR A 131 8.15 -0.41 -14.69
C THR A 131 9.50 -1.00 -15.07
N VAL A 132 10.30 -1.39 -14.08
CA VAL A 132 11.63 -1.98 -14.29
C VAL A 132 11.72 -3.27 -13.48
N SER A 133 12.26 -4.32 -14.08
CA SER A 133 12.54 -5.58 -13.38
C SER A 133 13.86 -5.46 -12.62
N SER A 134 13.91 -5.96 -11.38
CA SER A 134 15.18 -6.15 -10.68
C SER A 134 16.05 -7.17 -11.40
N THR A 135 17.35 -7.08 -11.18
CA THR A 135 18.38 -8.02 -11.65
C THR A 135 18.24 -9.42 -11.05
N GLY A 136 17.62 -9.52 -9.86
CA GLY A 136 17.39 -10.76 -9.15
C GLY A 136 15.91 -11.00 -8.83
N THR A 137 15.68 -11.82 -7.81
CA THR A 137 14.33 -12.07 -7.26
C THR A 137 13.78 -10.87 -6.49
N CYS A 138 14.67 -10.13 -5.80
CA CYS A 138 14.36 -8.95 -5.02
C CYS A 138 15.34 -7.84 -5.40
N TRP A 139 14.97 -6.60 -5.10
CA TRP A 139 15.84 -5.45 -5.28
C TRP A 139 17.01 -5.43 -4.28
N THR A 140 18.12 -4.83 -4.72
CA THR A 140 19.33 -4.58 -3.96
C THR A 140 19.71 -3.09 -4.01
N PHE A 141 20.38 -2.57 -2.98
CA PHE A 141 20.66 -1.14 -2.86
C PHE A 141 22.03 -0.72 -3.39
N GLY A 142 22.83 -1.67 -3.87
CA GLY A 142 24.17 -1.44 -4.40
C GLY A 142 24.15 -0.92 -5.84
N LYS A 143 24.89 -1.59 -6.73
CA LYS A 143 25.02 -1.20 -8.15
C LYS A 143 23.67 -1.04 -8.86
N GLU A 144 22.69 -1.85 -8.48
CA GLU A 144 21.34 -1.82 -9.06
C GLU A 144 20.65 -0.46 -8.88
N LYS A 145 20.81 0.19 -7.72
CA LYS A 145 20.26 1.53 -7.46
C LYS A 145 20.77 2.56 -8.46
N THR A 146 22.09 2.56 -8.71
CA THR A 146 22.72 3.45 -9.69
C THR A 146 22.28 3.14 -11.13
N ILE A 147 22.21 1.85 -11.50
CA ILE A 147 21.76 1.43 -12.84
C ILE A 147 20.33 1.91 -13.10
N VAL A 148 19.42 1.67 -12.16
CA VAL A 148 18.00 2.01 -12.31
C VAL A 148 17.80 3.53 -12.31
N GLY A 149 18.52 4.26 -11.45
CA GLY A 149 18.50 5.72 -11.49
C GLY A 149 18.96 6.28 -12.84
N SER A 150 19.95 5.65 -13.47
CA SER A 150 20.39 5.99 -14.84
C SER A 150 19.32 5.66 -15.89
N ILE A 151 18.71 4.47 -15.81
CA ILE A 151 17.60 4.06 -16.68
C ILE A 151 16.46 5.07 -16.62
N ILE A 152 16.02 5.47 -15.42
CA ILE A 152 14.93 6.43 -15.26
C ILE A 152 15.31 7.78 -15.89
N LYS A 153 16.51 8.31 -15.60
CA LYS A 153 16.98 9.59 -16.19
C LYS A 153 17.02 9.54 -17.71
N SER A 154 17.70 8.53 -18.27
CA SER A 154 17.80 8.37 -19.72
C SER A 154 16.43 8.17 -20.39
N TRP A 155 15.52 7.45 -19.75
CA TRP A 155 14.16 7.26 -20.27
C TRP A 155 13.36 8.56 -20.26
N VAL A 156 13.41 9.32 -19.16
CA VAL A 156 12.75 10.64 -19.03
C VAL A 156 13.27 11.61 -20.11
N GLU A 157 14.59 11.66 -20.32
CA GLU A 157 15.23 12.49 -21.35
C GLU A 157 14.84 12.05 -22.77
N LYS A 158 14.95 10.75 -23.07
CA LYS A 158 14.59 10.15 -24.38
C LYS A 158 13.16 10.53 -24.80
N HIS A 159 12.25 10.59 -23.83
CA HIS A 159 10.84 10.88 -24.06
C HIS A 159 10.43 12.34 -23.81
N LYS A 160 11.40 13.24 -23.52
CA LYS A 160 11.19 14.68 -23.31
C LYS A 160 10.23 15.00 -22.16
N LEU A 161 10.36 14.25 -21.05
CA LEU A 161 9.49 14.34 -19.87
C LEU A 161 10.15 15.08 -18.70
N GLU A 162 11.31 15.72 -18.91
CA GLU A 162 12.16 16.33 -17.86
C GLU A 162 11.46 17.47 -17.10
N ARG A 163 10.43 18.07 -17.70
CA ARG A 163 9.65 19.15 -17.08
C ARG A 163 8.50 18.63 -16.22
N LEU A 164 8.24 17.33 -16.22
CA LEU A 164 7.16 16.73 -15.43
C LEU A 164 7.69 16.29 -14.06
N PRO A 165 6.84 16.36 -13.02
CA PRO A 165 7.18 15.78 -11.72
C PRO A 165 7.43 14.28 -11.86
N LEU A 166 8.47 13.80 -11.17
CA LEU A 166 8.82 12.39 -11.09
C LEU A 166 8.37 11.85 -9.74
N VAL A 167 7.55 10.80 -9.74
CA VAL A 167 7.09 10.11 -8.52
C VAL A 167 7.44 8.63 -8.58
N ALA A 168 7.48 7.97 -7.43
CA ALA A 168 7.79 6.54 -7.37
C ALA A 168 6.86 5.76 -6.44
N LEU A 169 6.56 4.52 -6.83
CA LEU A 169 5.86 3.55 -6.01
C LEU A 169 6.70 2.26 -5.92
N GLY A 170 6.85 1.73 -4.71
CA GLY A 170 7.53 0.45 -4.52
C GLY A 170 6.75 -0.49 -3.61
N ALA A 171 6.68 -1.78 -3.94
CA ALA A 171 6.05 -2.80 -3.10
C ALA A 171 7.09 -3.71 -2.45
N SER A 172 7.00 -3.93 -1.12
CA SER A 172 7.88 -4.83 -0.36
C SER A 172 9.36 -4.52 -0.62
N SER A 173 10.15 -5.43 -1.22
CA SER A 173 11.54 -5.15 -1.66
C SER A 173 11.67 -3.92 -2.55
N GLY A 174 10.69 -3.67 -3.42
CA GLY A 174 10.61 -2.44 -4.23
C GLY A 174 10.35 -1.19 -3.39
N GLY A 175 9.61 -1.29 -2.28
CA GLY A 175 9.39 -0.18 -1.36
C GLY A 175 10.67 0.21 -0.64
N TYR A 176 11.40 -0.77 -0.13
CA TYR A 176 12.75 -0.51 0.41
C TYR A 176 13.66 0.11 -0.64
N PHE A 177 13.65 -0.41 -1.87
CA PHE A 177 14.47 0.10 -2.96
C PHE A 177 14.13 1.55 -3.32
N VAL A 178 12.84 1.88 -3.46
CA VAL A 178 12.39 3.26 -3.73
C VAL A 178 12.82 4.20 -2.60
N SER A 179 12.69 3.77 -1.34
CA SER A 179 13.13 4.61 -0.22
C SER A 179 14.64 4.87 -0.23
N ALA A 180 15.45 3.91 -0.67
CA ALA A 180 16.89 4.11 -0.87
C ALA A 180 17.19 4.99 -2.09
N LEU A 181 16.51 4.75 -3.22
CA LEU A 181 16.69 5.48 -4.48
C LEU A 181 16.34 6.97 -4.34
N ALA A 182 15.37 7.29 -3.48
CA ALA A 182 14.99 8.67 -3.16
C ALA A 182 16.10 9.53 -2.54
N THR A 183 17.22 8.93 -2.12
CA THR A 183 18.41 9.67 -1.69
C THR A 183 19.28 10.18 -2.84
N GLU A 184 19.11 9.62 -4.05
CA GLU A 184 19.93 9.92 -5.24
C GLU A 184 19.10 10.54 -6.38
N MET A 185 17.78 10.54 -6.24
CA MET A 185 16.83 11.03 -7.22
C MET A 185 15.84 11.98 -6.57
N GLN A 186 15.53 13.08 -7.27
CA GLN A 186 14.52 14.04 -6.84
C GLN A 186 13.14 13.54 -7.27
N PHE A 187 12.48 12.80 -6.37
CA PHE A 187 11.06 12.50 -6.51
C PHE A 187 10.24 13.64 -5.90
N SER A 188 9.12 13.99 -6.51
CA SER A 188 8.15 14.93 -5.94
C SER A 188 7.38 14.31 -4.77
N SER A 189 7.16 13.00 -4.81
CA SER A 189 6.67 12.19 -3.69
C SER A 189 6.87 10.70 -3.98
N ILE A 190 6.85 9.88 -2.92
CA ILE A 190 6.99 8.43 -3.02
C ILE A 190 5.88 7.69 -2.25
N VAL A 191 5.58 6.47 -2.69
CA VAL A 191 4.64 5.54 -2.04
C VAL A 191 5.36 4.23 -1.74
N LEU A 192 5.34 3.83 -0.47
CA LEU A 192 5.93 2.59 0.02
C LEU A 192 4.79 1.64 0.38
N MET A 193 4.51 0.67 -0.50
CA MET A 193 3.50 -0.35 -0.29
C MET A 193 4.10 -1.55 0.43
N ILE A 194 3.43 -2.01 1.49
CA ILE A 194 3.83 -3.15 2.32
C ILE A 194 5.32 -3.12 2.71
N ALA A 195 5.83 -1.90 2.91
CA ALA A 195 7.22 -1.60 3.17
C ALA A 195 7.37 -0.43 4.15
N GLU A 196 8.28 -0.54 5.11
CA GLU A 196 8.65 0.51 6.06
C GLU A 196 9.78 1.39 5.53
N GLY A 197 10.46 1.00 4.46
CA GLY A 197 11.61 1.72 3.92
C GLY A 197 12.92 1.43 4.67
N VAL A 198 14.00 2.09 4.27
CA VAL A 198 15.36 1.91 4.85
C VAL A 198 15.83 3.12 5.65
N PHE A 199 14.90 3.78 6.34
CA PHE A 199 15.13 5.05 7.05
C PHE A 199 16.15 4.98 8.19
N ASP A 200 16.44 3.79 8.69
CA ASP A 200 17.51 3.53 9.67
C ASP A 200 18.90 3.37 9.04
N GLN A 201 18.97 3.26 7.70
CA GLN A 201 20.20 3.02 6.94
C GLN A 201 20.58 4.20 6.03
N ILE A 202 19.73 5.23 5.95
CA ILE A 202 19.96 6.40 5.09
C ILE A 202 19.97 7.68 5.92
N SER A 203 20.73 8.67 5.46
CA SER A 203 20.68 10.01 6.01
C SER A 203 19.48 10.75 5.44
N ILE A 204 18.45 10.92 6.27
CA ILE A 204 17.27 11.73 5.93
C ILE A 204 17.65 13.21 6.03
N SER A 205 17.23 13.99 5.04
CA SER A 205 17.32 15.44 5.07
C SER A 205 15.95 16.03 4.74
N LYS A 206 15.76 17.33 5.00
CA LYS A 206 14.53 18.05 4.64
C LYS A 206 14.19 18.04 3.15
N GLN A 207 15.12 17.59 2.29
CA GLN A 207 14.91 17.45 0.84
C GLN A 207 14.39 16.06 0.46
N TYR A 208 14.28 15.13 1.42
CA TYR A 208 13.73 13.81 1.16
C TYR A 208 12.24 13.93 0.79
N PRO A 209 11.76 13.16 -0.20
CA PRO A 209 10.40 13.34 -0.73
C PRO A 209 9.32 13.03 0.30
N PRO A 210 8.16 13.72 0.22
CA PRO A 210 6.94 13.32 0.89
C PRO A 210 6.65 11.82 0.68
N THR A 211 6.38 11.11 1.77
CA THR A 211 6.27 9.64 1.78
C THR A 211 4.91 9.15 2.27
N LEU A 212 4.20 8.41 1.42
CA LEU A 212 2.99 7.68 1.82
C LEU A 212 3.30 6.21 2.08
N PHE A 213 2.95 5.72 3.26
CA PHE A 213 2.97 4.31 3.59
C PHE A 213 1.60 3.69 3.28
N VAL A 214 1.58 2.56 2.58
CA VAL A 214 0.34 1.80 2.32
C VAL A 214 0.58 0.39 2.83
N HIS A 215 -0.11 -0.01 3.89
CA HIS A 215 0.20 -1.27 4.55
C HIS A 215 -1.04 -1.99 5.04
N MET A 216 -0.86 -3.26 5.38
CA MET A 216 -1.93 -4.10 5.90
C MET A 216 -1.69 -4.35 7.39
N PRO A 217 -2.65 -4.04 8.27
CA PRO A 217 -2.41 -3.98 9.70
C PRO A 217 -2.18 -5.36 10.35
N LYS A 218 -2.50 -6.49 9.67
CA LYS A 218 -2.14 -7.81 10.21
C LYS A 218 -0.67 -8.15 10.03
N ASP A 219 0.08 -7.41 9.19
CA ASP A 219 1.54 -7.43 9.20
C ASP A 219 2.05 -6.56 10.36
N VAL A 220 1.90 -7.08 11.58
CA VAL A 220 2.13 -6.32 12.82
C VAL A 220 3.56 -5.80 12.93
N TYR A 221 4.54 -6.58 12.48
CA TYR A 221 5.93 -6.15 12.46
C TYR A 221 6.11 -4.91 11.57
N ARG A 222 5.55 -4.97 10.35
CA ARG A 222 5.63 -3.86 9.40
C ARG A 222 4.87 -2.63 9.88
N GLN A 223 3.67 -2.82 10.42
CA GLN A 223 2.86 -1.75 10.98
C GLN A 223 3.61 -1.00 12.08
N GLN A 224 4.27 -1.74 13.00
CA GLN A 224 5.05 -1.11 14.06
C GLN A 224 6.19 -0.26 13.48
N LYS A 225 6.96 -0.81 12.53
CA LYS A 225 8.06 -0.08 11.90
C LYS A 225 7.61 1.15 11.11
N ILE A 226 6.49 1.05 10.41
CA ILE A 226 5.90 2.19 9.69
C ILE A 226 5.56 3.31 10.67
N ARG A 227 4.97 3.01 11.83
CA ARG A 227 4.67 4.03 12.84
C ARG A 227 5.93 4.74 13.34
N GLU A 228 6.98 3.98 13.64
CA GLU A 228 8.28 4.53 14.07
C GLU A 228 8.85 5.51 13.00
N PHE A 229 8.87 5.10 11.73
CA PHE A 229 9.42 5.93 10.66
C PHE A 229 8.51 7.07 10.22
N LEU A 230 7.19 6.91 10.28
CA LEU A 230 6.22 7.96 10.03
C LEU A 230 6.41 9.13 11.01
N GLU A 231 6.59 8.83 12.29
CA GLU A 231 6.89 9.85 13.31
C GLU A 231 8.26 10.50 13.05
N GLY A 232 9.29 9.70 12.75
CA GLY A 232 10.62 10.20 12.41
C GLY A 232 10.63 11.19 11.24
N LEU A 233 9.99 10.84 10.12
CA LEU A 233 9.90 11.70 8.94
C LEU A 233 9.20 13.03 9.27
N ARG A 234 8.10 12.98 10.02
CA ARG A 234 7.36 14.19 10.43
C ARG A 234 8.19 15.09 11.35
N MET A 235 9.00 14.52 12.26
CA MET A 235 9.91 15.29 13.10
C MET A 235 11.00 16.00 12.29
N GLU A 236 11.47 15.37 11.22
CA GLU A 236 12.41 15.99 10.26
C GLU A 236 11.74 17.04 9.35
N GLY A 237 10.42 17.20 9.44
CA GLY A 237 9.64 18.16 8.65
C GLY A 237 9.29 17.68 7.25
N ILE A 238 9.35 16.37 7.01
CA ILE A 238 8.91 15.73 5.76
C ILE A 238 7.44 15.37 5.90
N ASP A 239 6.63 15.72 4.90
CA ASP A 239 5.23 15.29 4.89
C ASP A 239 5.15 13.77 4.71
N ALA A 240 4.43 13.11 5.61
CA ALA A 240 4.29 11.68 5.60
C ALA A 240 2.93 11.27 6.15
N ALA A 241 2.35 10.24 5.53
CA ALA A 241 1.03 9.72 5.87
C ALA A 241 1.00 8.20 5.76
N GLU A 242 -0.04 7.58 6.30
CA GLU A 242 -0.29 6.15 6.15
C GLU A 242 -1.71 5.85 5.70
N ILE A 243 -1.86 4.71 5.03
CA ILE A 243 -3.13 4.08 4.67
C ILE A 243 -3.10 2.65 5.18
N GLU A 244 -4.07 2.30 6.01
CA GLU A 244 -4.29 0.93 6.45
C GLU A 244 -5.29 0.22 5.53
N CYS A 245 -4.82 -0.81 4.85
CA CYS A 245 -5.60 -1.69 3.98
C CYS A 245 -6.19 -2.81 4.82
N LEU A 246 -7.46 -2.66 5.24
CA LEU A 246 -8.17 -3.62 6.08
C LEU A 246 -8.55 -4.90 5.33
N ASP A 247 -8.83 -5.97 6.07
CA ASP A 247 -9.33 -7.20 5.50
C ASP A 247 -10.73 -7.03 4.91
N LEU A 248 -11.05 -7.88 3.95
CA LEU A 248 -12.33 -7.84 3.26
C LEU A 248 -12.93 -9.23 3.12
N PRO A 249 -14.27 -9.34 3.14
CA PRO A 249 -14.92 -10.60 2.91
C PRO A 249 -14.81 -10.98 1.44
N ILE A 250 -14.52 -12.25 1.17
CA ILE A 250 -14.64 -12.81 -0.18
C ILE A 250 -16.05 -13.37 -0.39
N SER A 251 -16.47 -13.41 -1.65
CA SER A 251 -17.78 -13.88 -2.12
C SER A 251 -17.61 -14.91 -3.25
N PRO A 252 -18.69 -15.58 -3.71
CA PRO A 252 -18.61 -16.50 -4.84
C PRO A 252 -17.98 -15.89 -6.10
N ASP A 253 -18.23 -14.62 -6.38
CA ASP A 253 -17.74 -13.93 -7.59
C ASP A 253 -16.38 -13.25 -7.37
N PHE A 254 -15.88 -13.18 -6.12
CA PHE A 254 -14.74 -12.34 -5.76
C PHE A 254 -13.49 -12.60 -6.61
N LEU A 255 -13.14 -13.87 -6.83
CA LEU A 255 -11.95 -14.20 -7.61
C LEU A 255 -12.20 -13.98 -9.11
N ALA A 256 -13.37 -14.29 -9.64
CA ALA A 256 -13.69 -14.06 -11.06
C ALA A 256 -13.77 -12.56 -11.42
N ASP A 257 -14.24 -11.72 -10.49
CA ASP A 257 -14.30 -10.26 -10.65
C ASP A 257 -12.90 -9.62 -10.74
N ARG A 258 -11.87 -10.29 -10.23
CA ARG A 258 -10.52 -9.73 -10.03
C ARG A 258 -9.43 -10.43 -10.82
N ILE A 259 -9.57 -11.73 -11.06
CA ILE A 259 -8.60 -12.57 -11.76
C ILE A 259 -9.03 -12.76 -13.22
N PRO A 260 -8.33 -12.12 -14.16
CA PRO A 260 -8.59 -12.26 -15.59
C PRO A 260 -8.50 -13.73 -16.03
N GLY A 261 -9.51 -14.20 -16.75
CA GLY A 261 -9.57 -15.57 -17.26
C GLY A 261 -10.02 -16.62 -16.24
N LEU A 262 -10.29 -16.24 -14.98
CA LEU A 262 -10.92 -17.15 -14.02
C LEU A 262 -12.44 -17.17 -14.23
N ASP A 263 -12.96 -18.34 -14.55
CA ASP A 263 -14.39 -18.57 -14.75
C ASP A 263 -15.22 -18.39 -13.46
N SER A 264 -16.44 -17.85 -13.60
CA SER A 264 -17.34 -17.57 -12.46
C SER A 264 -17.78 -18.84 -11.73
N ASP A 265 -18.01 -19.94 -12.44
CA ASP A 265 -18.37 -21.22 -11.80
C ASP A 265 -17.19 -21.80 -11.04
N VAL A 266 -15.96 -21.64 -11.56
CA VAL A 266 -14.73 -22.02 -10.84
C VAL A 266 -14.56 -21.17 -9.58
N SER A 267 -14.75 -19.86 -9.66
CA SER A 267 -14.71 -18.95 -8.51
C SER A 267 -15.74 -19.36 -7.44
N ALA A 268 -16.98 -19.62 -7.83
CA ALA A 268 -18.04 -20.05 -6.90
C ALA A 268 -17.72 -21.41 -6.25
N LYS A 269 -17.14 -22.36 -7.00
CA LYS A 269 -16.69 -23.65 -6.46
C LYS A 269 -15.52 -23.49 -5.49
N LEU A 270 -14.56 -22.63 -5.78
CA LEU A 270 -13.45 -22.30 -4.87
C LEU A 270 -13.98 -21.68 -3.57
N PHE A 271 -14.90 -20.71 -3.66
CA PHE A 271 -15.52 -20.11 -2.48
C PHE A 271 -16.26 -21.14 -1.63
N LYS A 272 -17.02 -22.05 -2.26
CA LYS A 272 -17.67 -23.17 -1.55
C LYS A 272 -16.64 -24.06 -0.84
N LEU A 273 -15.56 -24.42 -1.51
CA LEU A 273 -14.45 -25.19 -0.91
C LEU A 273 -13.89 -24.45 0.32
N PHE A 274 -13.64 -23.14 0.21
CA PHE A 274 -13.12 -22.36 1.32
C PHE A 274 -14.07 -22.34 2.52
N ARG A 275 -15.39 -22.24 2.28
CA ARG A 275 -16.43 -22.31 3.33
C ARG A 275 -16.48 -23.69 3.99
N ASP A 276 -16.57 -24.75 3.20
CA ASP A 276 -16.68 -26.13 3.71
C ASP A 276 -15.43 -26.56 4.50
N LYS A 277 -14.25 -26.11 4.08
CA LYS A 277 -12.98 -26.35 4.79
C LYS A 277 -12.73 -25.39 5.95
N GLY A 278 -13.62 -24.41 6.14
CA GLY A 278 -13.54 -23.43 7.21
C GLY A 278 -12.37 -22.46 7.08
N PHE A 279 -11.80 -22.29 5.87
CA PHE A 279 -10.74 -21.31 5.59
C PHE A 279 -11.25 -19.87 5.63
N VAL A 280 -12.53 -19.68 5.31
CA VAL A 280 -13.28 -18.44 5.54
C VAL A 280 -14.30 -18.61 6.67
N ASP A 281 -14.63 -17.52 7.35
CA ASP A 281 -15.68 -17.48 8.36
C ASP A 281 -17.08 -17.31 7.74
N GLU A 282 -18.12 -17.26 8.59
CA GLU A 282 -19.53 -17.09 8.18
C GLU A 282 -19.81 -15.80 7.40
N LYS A 283 -18.97 -14.78 7.59
CA LYS A 283 -19.09 -13.50 6.92
C LYS A 283 -18.22 -13.41 5.65
N GLY A 284 -17.46 -14.46 5.34
CA GLY A 284 -16.58 -14.53 4.16
C GLY A 284 -15.17 -14.03 4.40
N TYR A 285 -14.77 -13.72 5.64
CA TYR A 285 -13.40 -13.26 5.92
C TYR A 285 -12.44 -14.44 5.99
N MET A 286 -11.26 -14.26 5.41
CA MET A 286 -10.15 -15.21 5.53
C MET A 286 -9.72 -15.33 6.99
N LYS A 287 -9.62 -16.58 7.49
CA LYS A 287 -9.17 -16.83 8.88
C LYS A 287 -7.65 -16.87 9.04
N ARG A 288 -6.92 -17.05 7.93
CA ARG A 288 -5.46 -17.16 7.89
C ARG A 288 -4.95 -16.55 6.59
N ASP A 289 -3.65 -16.27 6.57
CA ASP A 289 -2.87 -15.89 5.39
C ASP A 289 -3.23 -16.80 4.19
N GLY A 290 -3.61 -16.16 3.07
CA GLY A 290 -4.05 -16.83 1.85
C GLY A 290 -2.97 -17.70 1.21
N ARG A 291 -1.69 -17.28 1.29
CA ARG A 291 -0.52 -18.04 0.81
C ARG A 291 -0.18 -19.24 1.70
N ARG A 292 -0.53 -19.16 2.99
CA ARG A 292 -0.34 -20.28 3.95
C ARG A 292 -1.53 -21.21 4.08
N THR A 293 -2.67 -20.84 3.51
CA THR A 293 -3.89 -21.64 3.57
C THR A 293 -3.75 -22.86 2.64
N PRO A 294 -3.99 -24.10 3.12
CA PRO A 294 -3.77 -25.32 2.34
C PRO A 294 -4.94 -25.63 1.39
N TRP A 295 -5.41 -24.63 0.65
CA TRP A 295 -6.56 -24.76 -0.24
C TRP A 295 -6.24 -25.57 -1.50
N LYS A 296 -5.00 -25.51 -1.99
CA LYS A 296 -4.52 -26.28 -3.15
C LYS A 296 -4.66 -27.78 -2.92
N GLN A 297 -4.31 -28.27 -1.72
CA GLN A 297 -4.46 -29.69 -1.36
C GLN A 297 -5.93 -30.12 -1.28
N ALA A 298 -6.85 -29.18 -1.05
CA ALA A 298 -8.28 -29.47 -0.96
C ALA A 298 -8.98 -29.55 -2.33
N LEU A 299 -8.36 -29.06 -3.42
CA LEU A 299 -8.98 -28.99 -4.75
C LEU A 299 -9.45 -30.35 -5.28
N SER A 300 -8.66 -31.40 -5.05
CA SER A 300 -8.94 -32.77 -5.51
C SER A 300 -10.27 -33.32 -4.98
N GLY A 301 -10.62 -32.98 -3.73
CA GLY A 301 -11.89 -33.37 -3.12
C GLY A 301 -13.12 -32.71 -3.71
N TYR A 302 -12.96 -31.65 -4.51
CA TYR A 302 -14.04 -30.84 -5.08
C TYR A 302 -14.13 -30.93 -6.61
N LYS A 303 -13.30 -31.78 -7.24
CA LYS A 303 -13.21 -31.89 -8.71
C LYS A 303 -12.98 -30.52 -9.38
N ILE A 304 -12.22 -29.64 -8.73
CA ILE A 304 -11.82 -28.35 -9.28
C ILE A 304 -10.47 -28.55 -9.97
N SER A 305 -10.41 -28.27 -11.27
CA SER A 305 -9.16 -28.19 -12.03
C SER A 305 -8.85 -26.72 -12.24
N LEU A 306 -7.69 -26.28 -11.76
CA LEU A 306 -7.22 -24.90 -11.89
C LEU A 306 -5.93 -24.91 -12.70
N GLU A 307 -5.84 -24.03 -13.70
CA GLU A 307 -4.61 -23.88 -14.48
C GLU A 307 -3.47 -23.39 -13.58
N GLN A 308 -2.25 -23.83 -13.86
CA GLN A 308 -1.08 -23.47 -13.06
C GLN A 308 -0.83 -21.94 -13.04
N SER A 309 -1.18 -21.26 -14.12
CA SER A 309 -1.14 -19.79 -14.28
C SER A 309 -2.06 -19.05 -13.30
N LEU A 310 -3.14 -19.68 -12.86
CA LEU A 310 -4.15 -19.07 -11.97
C LEU A 310 -3.83 -19.30 -10.49
N ILE A 311 -2.86 -20.15 -10.15
CA ILE A 311 -2.50 -20.43 -8.76
C ILE A 311 -2.01 -19.17 -8.05
N THR A 312 -1.02 -18.48 -8.63
CA THR A 312 -0.42 -17.29 -8.03
C THR A 312 -1.43 -16.14 -7.86
N PRO A 313 -2.23 -15.77 -8.89
CA PRO A 313 -3.30 -14.78 -8.72
C PRO A 313 -4.28 -15.13 -7.60
N VAL A 314 -4.69 -16.40 -7.48
CA VAL A 314 -5.59 -16.81 -6.38
C VAL A 314 -4.92 -16.66 -5.02
N GLU A 315 -3.65 -17.04 -4.88
CA GLU A 315 -2.93 -16.89 -3.61
C GLU A 315 -2.81 -15.41 -3.19
N GLU A 316 -2.50 -14.53 -4.14
CA GLU A 316 -2.38 -13.08 -3.90
C GLU A 316 -3.72 -12.48 -3.51
N GLU A 317 -4.81 -12.80 -4.22
CA GLU A 317 -6.14 -12.30 -3.91
C GLU A 317 -6.67 -12.79 -2.55
N LEU A 318 -6.35 -14.03 -2.16
CA LEU A 318 -6.69 -14.53 -0.83
C LEU A 318 -5.86 -13.86 0.27
N ASN A 319 -4.59 -13.53 -0.01
CA ASN A 319 -3.71 -12.87 0.94
C ASN A 319 -4.05 -11.37 1.08
N LEU A 320 -4.43 -10.71 -0.01
CA LEU A 320 -5.06 -9.39 -0.05
C LEU A 320 -6.32 -9.38 0.81
N ALA A 321 -7.23 -10.34 0.61
CA ALA A 321 -8.47 -10.44 1.38
C ALA A 321 -8.22 -10.65 2.89
N TYR A 322 -7.14 -11.36 3.23
CA TYR A 322 -6.71 -11.51 4.62
C TYR A 322 -6.07 -10.24 5.19
N ALA A 323 -5.66 -9.28 4.36
CA ALA A 323 -4.89 -8.10 4.73
C ALA A 323 -3.56 -8.43 5.42
N TYR A 324 -2.68 -9.13 4.70
CA TYR A 324 -1.30 -9.36 5.15
C TYR A 324 -0.31 -9.29 3.99
N HIS A 325 0.65 -8.37 4.04
CA HIS A 325 1.83 -8.29 3.16
C HIS A 325 1.53 -8.56 1.66
N GLU A 326 0.50 -7.92 1.11
CA GLU A 326 0.16 -7.99 -0.32
C GLU A 326 0.08 -6.62 -0.97
N MET A 327 0.52 -6.53 -2.23
CA MET A 327 0.29 -5.32 -3.04
C MET A 327 -1.22 -5.09 -3.19
N THR A 328 -1.65 -3.84 -3.37
CA THR A 328 -3.07 -3.58 -3.53
C THR A 328 -3.39 -2.39 -4.42
N SER A 329 -4.46 -2.54 -5.18
CA SER A 329 -5.11 -1.53 -5.98
C SER A 329 -6.35 -0.93 -5.28
N LEU A 330 -6.77 -1.48 -4.14
CA LEU A 330 -8.01 -1.08 -3.46
C LEU A 330 -7.99 0.39 -3.01
N GLN A 331 -6.81 0.93 -2.71
CA GLN A 331 -6.59 2.32 -2.27
C GLN A 331 -5.95 3.19 -3.37
N SER A 332 -6.06 2.78 -4.63
CA SER A 332 -5.50 3.52 -5.78
C SER A 332 -5.91 5.00 -5.77
N ASP A 333 -7.18 5.31 -5.50
CA ASP A 333 -7.61 6.72 -5.50
C ASP A 333 -6.86 7.57 -4.49
N GLN A 334 -6.60 7.05 -3.28
CA GLN A 334 -5.84 7.76 -2.25
C GLN A 334 -4.36 7.85 -2.63
N ILE A 335 -3.78 6.76 -3.16
CA ILE A 335 -2.39 6.69 -3.62
C ILE A 335 -2.12 7.74 -4.71
N PHE A 336 -2.97 7.81 -5.74
CA PHE A 336 -2.76 8.75 -6.83
C PHE A 336 -3.10 10.20 -6.44
N SER A 337 -4.05 10.39 -5.52
CA SER A 337 -4.32 11.73 -4.95
C SER A 337 -3.14 12.24 -4.13
N TRP A 338 -2.43 11.36 -3.41
CA TRP A 338 -1.18 11.70 -2.74
C TRP A 338 -0.14 12.22 -3.73
N PHE A 339 0.13 11.48 -4.82
CA PHE A 339 1.05 11.94 -5.85
C PHE A 339 0.64 13.30 -6.40
N GLU A 340 -0.62 13.47 -6.80
CA GLU A 340 -1.15 14.71 -7.36
C GLU A 340 -1.02 15.91 -6.43
N SER A 341 -1.22 15.72 -5.12
CA SER A 341 -1.09 16.78 -4.12
C SER A 341 0.35 17.27 -3.92
N HIS A 342 1.34 16.54 -4.45
CA HIS A 342 2.77 16.84 -4.29
C HIS A 342 3.48 17.11 -5.63
N MET A 343 2.74 17.36 -6.71
CA MET A 343 3.32 17.62 -8.04
C MET A 343 3.82 19.06 -8.25
N SER A 344 3.54 19.97 -7.31
CA SER A 344 3.74 21.41 -7.44
C SER A 344 5.01 21.92 -6.78
#